data_AF-A0A2A9E7X5-F1
#
_entry.id   AF-A0A2A9E7X5-F1
#
_cell.length_a   1.000
_cell.length_b   1.000
_cell.length_c   1.000
_cell.angle_alpha   90.00
_cell.angle_beta   90.00
_cell.angle_gamma   90.00
#
_symmetry.space_group_name_H-M   'P 1'
#
loop_
_entity.id
_entity.type
_entity.pdbx_description
1 polymer ?
#
loop_
_entity_poly.entity_id
_entity_poly.type
_entity_poly.pdbx_seq_one_letter_code
_entity_poly.pdbx_strand_id
1 'polypeptide(L)'
;MTSSETPAAPTSRTLPPEALDEWLAALAAELGVDPSLVPTATILDVARDVAHDVARPAAPLSTYLVGLAAAQRAADGEDLAAAVRDAAEQTSALAGRWADRGQE
;
A
#
# COMPACT_ATOMS: atom_id res chain seq x y z
N MET A 1 -25.84 -40.98 23.49
CA MET A 1 -24.52 -40.40 23.21
C MET A 1 -24.48 -39.97 21.75
N THR A 2 -25.01 -38.79 21.45
CA THR A 2 -24.79 -38.13 20.15
C THR A 2 -23.88 -36.94 20.44
N SER A 3 -22.57 -37.16 20.34
CA SER A 3 -21.60 -36.08 20.41
C SER A 3 -21.85 -35.15 19.22
N SER A 4 -22.19 -33.90 19.52
CA SER A 4 -22.26 -32.83 18.54
C SER A 4 -20.83 -32.41 18.21
N GLU A 5 -20.43 -32.54 16.95
CA GLU A 5 -19.19 -32.00 16.45
C GLU A 5 -19.40 -30.50 16.17
N THR A 6 -18.73 -29.66 16.95
CA THR A 6 -18.68 -28.21 16.71
C THR A 6 -17.85 -27.95 15.44
N PRO A 7 -18.37 -27.26 14.41
CA PRO A 7 -17.55 -26.95 13.25
C PRO A 7 -16.44 -25.95 13.64
N ALA A 8 -15.19 -26.30 13.35
CA ALA A 8 -14.05 -25.41 13.51
C ALA A 8 -14.25 -24.16 12.63
N ALA A 9 -14.19 -22.97 13.24
CA ALA A 9 -14.22 -21.71 12.50
C ALA A 9 -13.02 -21.63 11.54
N PRO A 10 -13.18 -21.07 10.32
CA PRO A 10 -12.08 -20.99 9.36
C PRO A 10 -10.97 -20.11 9.91
N THR A 11 -9.76 -20.67 10.05
CA THR A 11 -8.55 -19.93 10.38
C THR A 11 -8.21 -19.02 9.20
N SER A 12 -8.42 -17.72 9.35
CA SER A 12 -8.09 -16.76 8.29
C SER A 12 -6.59 -16.81 8.00
N ARG A 13 -6.23 -17.04 6.73
CA ARG A 13 -4.85 -17.14 6.26
C ARG A 13 -4.10 -15.79 6.29
N THR A 14 -4.83 -14.70 6.46
CA THR A 14 -4.34 -13.32 6.43
C THR A 14 -4.48 -12.66 7.79
N LEU A 15 -3.55 -11.75 8.08
CA LEU A 15 -3.58 -10.92 9.27
C LEU A 15 -4.84 -10.03 9.29
N PRO A 16 -5.40 -9.75 10.47
CA PRO A 16 -6.44 -8.74 10.60
C PRO A 16 -5.83 -7.33 10.42
N PRO A 17 -6.62 -6.31 10.06
CA PRO A 17 -6.11 -4.96 9.80
C PRO A 17 -5.30 -4.37 10.96
N GLU A 18 -5.68 -4.65 12.21
CA GLU A 18 -5.00 -4.18 13.42
C GLU A 18 -3.58 -4.75 13.59
N ALA A 19 -3.26 -5.87 12.94
CA ALA A 19 -1.91 -6.46 12.96
C ALA A 19 -0.98 -5.88 11.87
N LEU A 20 -1.48 -4.95 11.05
CA LEU A 20 -0.69 -4.34 9.97
C LEU A 20 0.49 -3.52 10.50
N ASP A 21 0.29 -2.75 11.56
CA ASP A 21 1.35 -1.91 12.15
C ASP A 21 2.48 -2.77 12.74
N GLU A 22 2.12 -3.85 13.44
CA GLU A 22 3.09 -4.82 13.98
C GLU A 22 3.87 -5.50 12.84
N TRP A 23 3.17 -5.94 11.79
CA TRP A 23 3.79 -6.55 10.62
C TRP A 23 4.75 -5.58 9.91
N LEU A 24 4.34 -4.34 9.70
CA LEU A 24 5.18 -3.32 9.07
C LEU A 24 6.42 -3.01 9.91
N ALA A 25 6.28 -2.92 11.24
CA ALA A 25 7.40 -2.71 12.14
C ALA A 25 8.39 -3.89 12.07
N ALA A 26 7.90 -5.14 12.09
CA ALA A 26 8.74 -6.33 11.96
C ALA A 26 9.48 -6.38 10.61
N LEU A 27 8.77 -6.11 9.51
CA LEU A 27 9.37 -6.11 8.17
C LEU A 27 10.40 -4.97 8.02
N ALA A 28 10.11 -3.79 8.55
CA ALA A 28 11.04 -2.67 8.53
C ALA A 28 12.34 -3.00 9.28
N ALA A 29 12.23 -3.68 10.43
CA ALA A 29 13.40 -4.16 11.17
C ALA A 29 14.26 -5.15 10.37
N GLU A 30 13.64 -6.13 9.69
CA GLU A 30 14.33 -7.09 8.83
C GLU A 30 15.03 -6.42 7.63
N LEU A 31 14.44 -5.36 7.08
CA LEU A 31 14.99 -4.62 5.94
C LEU A 31 15.94 -3.49 6.34
N GLY A 32 16.12 -3.22 7.64
CA GLY A 32 16.97 -2.13 8.13
C GLY A 32 16.42 -0.73 7.81
N VAL A 33 15.09 -0.58 7.76
CA VAL A 33 14.40 0.69 7.48
C VAL A 33 13.73 1.21 8.76
N ASP A 34 13.75 2.53 8.97
CA ASP A 34 12.96 3.14 10.04
C ASP A 34 11.47 3.11 9.69
N PRO A 35 10.61 2.40 10.45
CA PRO A 35 9.19 2.28 10.15
C PRO A 35 8.45 3.63 10.22
N SER A 36 8.98 4.63 10.93
CA SER A 36 8.38 5.97 10.98
C SER A 36 8.47 6.73 9.64
N LEU A 37 9.35 6.28 8.73
CA LEU A 37 9.49 6.82 7.38
C LEU A 37 8.44 6.29 6.41
N VAL A 38 7.59 5.35 6.82
CA VAL A 38 6.58 4.73 5.95
C VAL A 38 5.25 5.49 6.10
N PRO A 39 4.84 6.30 5.09
CA PRO A 39 3.55 6.98 5.12
C PRO A 39 2.41 6.02 4.73
N THR A 40 2.08 5.09 5.64
CA THR A 40 1.16 3.96 5.39
C THR A 40 -0.18 4.41 4.83
N ALA A 41 -0.83 5.42 5.42
CA ALA A 41 -2.13 5.91 4.94
C ALA A 41 -2.06 6.39 3.48
N THR A 42 -1.07 7.24 3.15
CA THR A 42 -0.86 7.74 1.79
C THR A 42 -0.66 6.62 0.78
N ILE A 43 0.16 5.62 1.11
CA ILE A 43 0.42 4.48 0.21
C ILE A 43 -0.82 3.61 0.01
N LEU A 44 -1.60 3.38 1.08
CA LEU A 44 -2.84 2.62 0.99
C LEU A 44 -3.92 3.35 0.19
N ASP A 45 -3.98 4.68 0.27
CA ASP A 45 -4.89 5.49 -0.54
C ASP A 45 -4.51 5.45 -2.03
N VAL A 46 -3.22 5.56 -2.38
CA VAL A 46 -2.77 5.35 -3.76
C VAL A 46 -3.13 3.96 -4.27
N ALA A 47 -2.88 2.92 -3.48
CA ALA A 47 -3.22 1.55 -3.87
C ALA A 47 -4.72 1.38 -4.10
N ARG A 48 -5.56 2.01 -3.26
CA ARG A 48 -7.01 2.03 -3.39
C ARG A 48 -7.42 2.71 -4.70
N ASP A 49 -6.97 3.93 -4.94
CA ASP A 49 -7.34 4.71 -6.13
C ASP A 49 -6.95 3.96 -7.41
N VAL A 50 -5.71 3.47 -7.49
CA VAL A 50 -5.23 2.71 -8.66
C VAL A 50 -5.99 1.40 -8.85
N ALA A 51 -6.32 0.70 -7.77
CA ALA A 51 -7.09 -0.54 -7.86
C ALA A 51 -8.51 -0.32 -8.39
N HIS A 52 -9.13 0.81 -8.05
CA HIS A 52 -10.48 1.17 -8.50
C HIS A 52 -10.49 1.75 -9.91
N ASP A 53 -9.58 2.69 -10.20
CA ASP A 53 -9.65 3.54 -11.39
C ASP A 53 -8.82 3.03 -12.57
N VAL A 54 -7.86 2.13 -12.32
CA VAL A 54 -6.98 1.56 -13.36
C VAL A 54 -7.18 0.05 -13.48
N ALA A 55 -6.66 -0.70 -12.51
CA ALA A 55 -6.82 -2.16 -12.43
C ALA A 55 -6.24 -2.66 -11.11
N ARG A 56 -6.85 -3.70 -10.52
CA ARG A 56 -6.34 -4.32 -9.28
C ARG A 56 -4.86 -4.74 -9.34
N PRO A 57 -4.32 -5.30 -10.44
CA PRO A 57 -2.89 -5.62 -10.53
C PRO A 57 -1.97 -4.39 -10.62
N ALA A 58 -2.48 -3.21 -10.99
CA ALA A 58 -1.68 -2.00 -11.09
C ALA A 58 -1.34 -1.42 -9.72
N ALA A 59 -2.17 -1.64 -8.69
CA ALA A 59 -1.96 -1.10 -7.35
C ALA A 59 -0.57 -1.39 -6.76
N PRO A 60 -0.08 -2.65 -6.67
CA PRO A 60 1.26 -2.91 -6.13
C PRO A 60 2.40 -2.37 -7.01
N LEU A 61 2.19 -2.26 -8.33
CA LEU A 61 3.19 -1.71 -9.24
C LEU A 61 3.32 -0.20 -9.07
N SER A 62 2.19 0.50 -8.89
CA SER A 62 2.15 1.93 -8.65
C SER A 62 2.77 2.30 -7.31
N THR A 63 2.48 1.58 -6.22
CA THR A 63 3.10 1.87 -4.92
C THR A 63 4.61 1.61 -4.92
N TYR A 64 5.07 0.59 -5.65
CA TYR A 64 6.51 0.38 -5.89
C TYR A 64 7.15 1.56 -6.61
N LEU A 65 6.52 2.08 -7.68
CA LEU A 65 7.02 3.24 -8.42
C LEU A 65 7.03 4.52 -7.59
N VAL A 66 6.02 4.75 -6.74
CA VAL A 66 6.01 5.86 -5.78
C VAL A 66 7.23 5.80 -4.87
N GLY A 67 7.49 4.64 -4.26
CA GLY A 67 8.67 4.44 -3.41
C GLY A 67 9.98 4.64 -4.16
N LEU A 68 10.09 4.11 -5.38
CA LEU A 68 11.29 4.22 -6.21
C LEU A 68 11.58 5.68 -6.63
N ALA A 69 10.55 6.44 -7.00
CA ALA A 69 10.69 7.85 -7.36
C ALA A 69 11.06 8.71 -6.15
N ALA A 70 10.43 8.46 -5.00
CA ALA A 70 10.74 9.17 -3.77
C ALA A 70 12.18 8.90 -3.29
N ALA A 71 12.66 7.66 -3.40
CA ALA A 71 14.03 7.30 -3.05
C ALA A 71 15.07 8.00 -3.94
N GLN A 72 14.80 8.17 -5.23
CA GLN A 72 15.68 8.91 -6.14
C GLN A 72 15.77 10.39 -5.73
N ARG A 73 14.62 11.04 -5.49
CA ARG A 73 14.57 12.44 -5.03
C ARG A 73 15.26 12.64 -3.67
N ALA A 74 15.07 11.69 -2.76
CA ALA A 74 15.75 11.72 -1.46
C ALA A 74 17.27 11.57 -1.61
N ALA A 75 17.76 10.77 -2.57
CA ALA A 75 19.18 10.68 -2.88
C ALA A 75 19.76 11.99 -3.44
N ASP A 76 18.93 12.81 -4.08
CA ASP A 76 19.27 14.17 -4.55
C ASP A 76 19.12 15.25 -3.46
N GLY A 77 18.77 14.86 -2.23
CA GLY A 77 18.70 15.72 -1.06
C GLY A 77 17.32 16.28 -0.73
N GLU A 78 16.25 15.82 -1.38
CA GLU A 78 14.88 16.18 -1.03
C GLU A 78 14.39 15.45 0.24
N ASP A 79 13.39 16.02 0.91
CA ASP A 79 12.71 15.35 2.03
C ASP A 79 11.93 14.13 1.52
N LEU A 80 12.24 12.94 2.05
CA LEU A 80 11.62 11.68 1.62
C LEU A 80 10.09 11.71 1.78
N ALA A 81 9.59 12.26 2.89
CA ALA A 81 8.15 12.28 3.15
C ALA A 81 7.43 13.21 2.16
N ALA A 82 8.01 14.37 1.83
CA ALA A 82 7.51 15.24 0.77
C ALA A 82 7.57 14.56 -0.60
N ALA A 83 8.68 13.91 -0.93
CA ALA A 83 8.83 13.22 -2.20
C ALA A 83 7.80 12.09 -2.39
N VAL A 84 7.48 11.33 -1.32
CA VAL A 84 6.41 10.33 -1.35
C VAL A 84 5.04 10.98 -1.54
N ARG A 85 4.71 12.05 -0.81
CA ARG A 85 3.42 12.75 -0.96
C ARG A 85 3.21 13.25 -2.38
N ASP A 86 4.19 13.94 -2.94
CA ASP A 86 4.11 14.46 -4.31
C ASP A 86 3.93 13.33 -5.34
N ALA A 87 4.70 12.24 -5.21
CA ALA A 87 4.60 11.09 -6.11
C ALA A 87 3.26 10.37 -5.97
N ALA A 88 2.72 10.27 -4.75
CA ALA A 88 1.40 9.73 -4.48
C ALA A 88 0.30 10.58 -5.13
N GLU A 89 0.33 11.91 -4.95
CA GLU A 89 -0.62 12.84 -5.56
C GLU A 89 -0.61 12.75 -7.08
N GLN A 90 0.57 12.71 -7.71
CA GLN A 90 0.71 12.54 -9.15
C GLN A 90 0.12 11.20 -9.63
N THR A 91 0.30 10.14 -8.84
CA THR A 91 -0.19 8.80 -9.14
C THR A 91 -1.71 8.73 -9.08
N SER A 92 -2.34 9.21 -7.99
CA SER A 92 -3.79 9.26 -7.86
C SER A 92 -4.43 10.16 -8.92
N ALA A 93 -3.84 11.32 -9.21
CA ALA A 93 -4.31 12.20 -10.27
C ALA A 93 -4.22 11.54 -11.66
N LEU A 94 -3.19 10.73 -11.92
CA LEU A 94 -3.08 9.97 -13.16
C LEU A 94 -4.13 8.86 -13.22
N ALA A 95 -4.35 8.13 -12.12
CA ALA A 95 -5.36 7.08 -12.02
C ALA A 95 -6.76 7.60 -12.37
N GLY A 96 -7.17 8.73 -11.79
CA GLY A 96 -8.47 9.35 -12.12
C GLY A 96 -8.64 9.65 -13.61
N ARG A 97 -7.60 10.18 -14.28
CA ARG A 97 -7.64 10.42 -15.74
C ARG A 97 -7.71 9.14 -16.59
N TRP A 98 -7.27 8.00 -16.05
CA TRP A 98 -7.43 6.71 -16.72
C TRP A 98 -8.87 6.18 -16.57
N ALA A 99 -9.51 6.37 -15.41
CA ALA A 99 -10.91 6.02 -15.22
C ALA A 99 -11.81 6.73 -16.23
N ASP A 100 -11.62 8.04 -16.43
CA ASP A 100 -12.41 8.83 -17.38
C ASP A 100 -12.34 8.28 -18.82
N ARG A 101 -11.15 7.81 -19.24
CA ARG A 101 -10.94 7.20 -20.57
C ARG A 101 -11.57 5.82 -20.73
N GLY A 102 -11.78 5.10 -19.64
CA GLY A 102 -12.42 3.78 -19.66
C GLY A 102 -13.96 3.84 -19.71
N GLN A 103 -14.55 5.03 -19.56
CA GLN A 103 -15.99 5.27 -19.65
C GLN A 103 -16.43 5.75 -21.05
N GLU A 104 -15.49 5.97 -21.98
CA GLU A 104 -15.71 6.31 -23.39
C GLU A 104 -15.70 5.06 -24.28
#